data_AF-A0AB37SVR3-F1
#
_entry.id   AF-A0AB37SVR3-F1
#
_cell.length_a   1.000
_cell.length_b   1.000
_cell.length_c   1.000
_cell.angle_alpha   90.00
_cell.angle_beta   90.00
_cell.angle_gamma   90.00
#
_symmetry.space_group_name_H-M   'P 1'
#
loop_
_entity.id
_entity.type
_entity.pdbx_description
1 polymer ?
#
loop_
_entity_poly.entity_id
_entity_poly.type
_entity_poly.pdbx_seq_one_letter_code
_entity_poly.pdbx_strand_id
1 'polypeptide(L)'
;MSTSYDGFAVSGNVPHLAERMVALSKQIDSALLDLEQSIKPMTDSWIGQGATSYTDLQRRWHATTKAMESRFTKGHQTLSMSFENYQRTDANIGAKFQI
;
A
#
# COMPACT_ATOMS: atom_id res chain seq x y z
N MET A 1 -37.84 11.77 -14.52
CA MET A 1 -36.37 11.77 -14.71
C MET A 1 -35.78 10.83 -13.67
N SER A 2 -35.58 9.57 -14.03
CA SER A 2 -34.90 8.59 -13.17
C SER A 2 -33.40 8.80 -13.34
N THR A 3 -32.72 9.15 -12.26
CA THR A 3 -31.26 9.15 -12.14
C THR A 3 -30.75 7.72 -12.29
N SER A 4 -30.42 7.37 -13.53
CA SER A 4 -29.97 6.04 -13.91
C SER A 4 -28.46 5.88 -13.64
N TYR A 5 -28.13 5.01 -12.69
CA TYR A 5 -26.88 4.27 -12.52
C TYR A 5 -25.55 5.05 -12.31
N ASP A 6 -25.41 5.71 -11.16
CA ASP A 6 -24.10 6.06 -10.58
C ASP A 6 -23.53 4.94 -9.66
N GLY A 7 -24.19 3.78 -9.64
CA GLY A 7 -23.89 2.68 -8.70
C GLY A 7 -22.77 1.72 -9.14
N PHE A 8 -22.31 1.79 -10.39
CA PHE A 8 -21.35 0.84 -10.96
C PHE A 8 -20.05 1.46 -11.49
N ALA A 9 -19.97 2.79 -11.58
CA ALA A 9 -18.73 3.47 -11.96
C ALA A 9 -17.72 3.37 -10.81
N VAL A 10 -16.98 2.26 -10.73
CA VAL A 10 -15.77 2.22 -9.91
C VAL A 10 -14.85 3.29 -10.46
N SER A 11 -14.70 4.37 -9.69
CA SER A 11 -13.84 5.47 -10.07
C SER A 11 -12.45 4.94 -10.41
N GLY A 12 -11.90 5.32 -11.57
CA GLY A 12 -10.54 4.96 -11.98
C GLY A 12 -9.45 5.43 -10.99
N ASN A 13 -9.85 6.17 -9.96
CA ASN A 13 -9.00 6.59 -8.84
C ASN A 13 -8.59 5.43 -7.92
N VAL A 14 -9.33 4.31 -7.91
CA VAL A 14 -9.09 3.21 -6.96
C VAL A 14 -7.78 2.46 -7.21
N PRO A 15 -7.45 2.00 -8.45
CA PRO A 15 -6.12 1.46 -8.76
C PRO A 15 -5.00 2.47 -8.47
N HIS A 16 -5.22 3.72 -8.85
CA HIS A 16 -4.23 4.79 -8.68
C HIS A 16 -3.93 5.11 -7.20
N LEU A 17 -4.95 5.05 -6.33
CA LEU A 17 -4.77 5.18 -4.89
C LEU A 17 -3.89 4.04 -4.34
N ALA A 18 -4.14 2.82 -4.78
CA ALA A 18 -3.38 1.67 -4.31
C ALA A 18 -1.91 1.72 -4.77
N GLU A 19 -1.65 2.14 -6.01
CA GLU A 19 -0.30 2.42 -6.50
C GLU A 19 0.41 3.48 -5.65
N ARG A 20 -0.28 4.58 -5.34
CA ARG A 20 0.25 5.63 -4.46
C ARG A 20 0.59 5.10 -3.07
N MET A 21 -0.25 4.25 -2.48
CA MET A 21 0.01 3.67 -1.16
C MET A 21 1.24 2.77 -1.14
N VAL A 22 1.46 1.97 -2.20
CA VAL A 22 2.69 1.18 -2.37
C VAL A 22 3.92 2.08 -2.51
N ALA A 23 3.81 3.16 -3.29
CA ALA A 23 4.90 4.13 -3.44
C ALA A 23 5.24 4.81 -2.10
N LEU A 24 4.24 5.24 -1.34
CA LEU A 24 4.42 5.83 -0.01
C LEU A 24 5.07 4.84 0.96
N SER A 25 4.69 3.55 0.95
CA SER A 25 5.36 2.57 1.83
C SER A 25 6.84 2.39 1.51
N LYS A 26 7.23 2.47 0.23
CA LYS A 26 8.64 2.43 -0.17
C LYS A 26 9.40 3.68 0.25
N GLN A 27 8.76 4.84 0.23
CA GLN A 27 9.36 6.08 0.72
C GLN A 27 9.61 6.02 2.24
N ILE A 28 8.67 5.47 3.01
CA ILE A 28 8.83 5.26 4.45
C ILE A 28 10.01 4.32 4.73
N ASP A 29 10.11 3.21 3.98
CA ASP A 29 11.20 2.25 4.13
C ASP A 29 12.57 2.89 3.84
N SER A 30 12.68 3.65 2.74
CA SER A 30 13.90 4.40 2.40
C SER A 30 14.30 5.40 3.50
N ALA A 31 13.33 6.17 4.02
CA ALA A 31 13.61 7.15 5.07
C ALA A 31 14.11 6.49 6.37
N LEU A 32 13.62 5.29 6.69
CA LEU A 32 14.09 4.52 7.84
C LEU A 32 15.49 3.94 7.61
N LEU A 33 15.81 3.49 6.40
CA LEU A 33 17.17 3.08 6.04
C LEU A 33 18.17 4.25 6.11
N ASP A 34 17.77 5.43 5.66
CA ASP A 34 18.59 6.64 5.76
C ASP A 34 18.81 7.02 7.23
N LEU A 35 17.77 6.94 8.05
CA LEU A 35 17.87 7.14 9.49
C LEU A 35 18.86 6.16 10.11
N GLU A 36 18.76 4.86 9.79
CA GLU A 36 19.69 3.83 10.27
C GLU A 36 21.13 4.15 9.96
N GLN A 37 21.42 4.53 8.71
CA GLN A 37 22.78 4.89 8.30
C GLN A 37 23.27 6.13 9.06
N SER A 38 22.41 7.12 9.26
CA SER A 38 22.77 8.36 9.95
C SER A 38 23.10 8.17 11.43
N ILE A 39 22.38 7.26 12.12
CA ILE A 39 22.58 7.01 13.55
C ILE A 39 23.57 5.88 13.83
N LYS A 40 23.91 5.06 12.81
CA LYS A 40 24.77 3.89 12.95
C LYS A 40 26.08 4.16 13.72
N PRO A 41 26.85 5.24 13.43
CA PRO A 41 28.09 5.52 14.16
C PRO A 41 27.87 5.76 15.65
N MET A 42 26.72 6.36 16.02
CA MET A 42 26.34 6.57 17.42
C MET A 42 25.90 5.26 18.06
N THR A 43 25.07 4.47 17.37
CA THR A 43 24.55 3.20 17.91
C THR A 43 25.63 2.14 18.06
N ASP A 44 26.69 2.19 17.24
CA ASP A 44 27.84 1.26 17.36
C ASP A 44 28.62 1.47 18.68
N SER A 45 28.50 2.65 19.30
CA SER A 45 29.08 2.93 20.62
C SER A 45 28.17 2.50 21.79
N TRP A 46 26.90 2.16 21.51
CA TRP A 46 25.96 1.79 22.56
C TRP A 46 26.31 0.41 23.12
N ILE A 47 26.30 0.30 24.44
CA ILE A 47 26.53 -0.95 25.16
C ILE A 47 25.38 -1.20 26.15
N GLY A 48 25.17 -2.47 26.49
CA GLY A 48 24.15 -2.87 27.46
C GLY A 48 22.71 -2.70 26.95
N GLN A 49 21.84 -2.16 27.80
CA GLN A 49 20.40 -2.15 27.57
C GLN A 49 19.97 -1.24 26.41
N GLY A 50 20.69 -0.13 26.18
CA GLY A 50 20.42 0.80 25.08
C GLY A 50 20.62 0.15 23.70
N ALA A 51 21.73 -0.57 23.53
CA ALA A 51 22.03 -1.33 22.31
C ALA A 51 20.97 -2.40 22.03
N THR A 52 20.60 -3.16 23.07
CA THR A 52 19.59 -4.23 22.96
C THR A 52 18.23 -3.65 22.56
N SER A 53 17.81 -2.56 23.21
CA SER A 53 16.53 -1.89 22.94
C SER A 53 16.49 -1.33 21.52
N TYR A 54 17.62 -0.78 21.04
CA TYR A 54 17.74 -0.31 19.67
C TYR A 54 17.61 -1.44 18.64
N THR A 55 18.32 -2.55 18.83
CA THR A 55 18.23 -3.71 17.93
C THR A 55 16.80 -4.24 17.84
N ASP A 56 16.08 -4.28 18.96
CA ASP A 56 14.68 -4.69 18.97
C ASP A 56 13.77 -3.67 18.28
N LEU A 57 14.00 -2.37 18.47
CA LEU A 57 13.26 -1.30 17.78
C LEU A 57 13.49 -1.34 16.26
N GLN A 58 14.75 -1.51 15.84
CA GLN A 58 15.15 -1.66 14.45
C GLN A 58 14.42 -2.85 13.81
N ARG A 59 14.44 -4.01 14.47
CA ARG A 59 13.70 -5.19 14.00
C ARG A 59 12.20 -4.92 13.87
N ARG A 60 11.60 -4.19 14.83
CA ARG A 60 10.17 -3.89 14.84
C ARG A 60 9.75 -2.93 13.72
N TRP A 61 10.51 -1.87 13.44
CA TRP A 61 10.14 -1.02 12.31
C TRP A 61 10.28 -1.77 10.99
N HIS A 62 11.29 -2.64 10.82
CA HIS A 62 11.51 -3.40 9.58
C HIS A 62 10.37 -4.37 9.32
N ALA A 63 9.95 -5.06 10.38
CA ALA A 63 8.77 -5.92 10.31
C ALA A 63 7.51 -5.12 9.96
N THR A 64 7.38 -3.90 10.48
CA THR A 64 6.21 -3.04 10.25
C THR A 64 6.16 -2.48 8.83
N THR A 65 7.27 -1.97 8.29
CA THR A 65 7.34 -1.46 6.91
C THR A 65 7.07 -2.57 5.91
N LYS A 66 7.69 -3.74 6.10
CA LYS A 66 7.43 -4.93 5.27
C LYS A 66 5.96 -5.39 5.34
N ALA A 67 5.35 -5.32 6.53
CA ALA A 67 3.94 -5.64 6.68
C ALA A 67 3.04 -4.61 5.97
N MET A 68 3.37 -3.32 6.01
CA MET A 68 2.68 -2.26 5.27
C MET A 68 2.75 -2.51 3.77
N GLU A 69 3.95 -2.72 3.23
CA GLU A 69 4.15 -3.04 1.81
C GLU A 69 3.29 -4.24 1.40
N SER A 70 3.36 -5.35 2.13
CA SER A 70 2.58 -6.55 1.84
C SER A 70 1.06 -6.29 1.84
N ARG A 71 0.56 -5.50 2.80
CA ARG A 71 -0.86 -5.14 2.88
C ARG A 71 -1.29 -4.25 1.72
N PHE A 72 -0.49 -3.26 1.35
CA PHE A 72 -0.81 -2.38 0.22
C PHE A 72 -0.72 -3.10 -1.12
N THR A 73 0.25 -4.01 -1.31
CA THR A 73 0.32 -4.86 -2.50
C THR A 73 -0.91 -5.76 -2.61
N LYS A 74 -1.35 -6.40 -1.52
CA LYS A 74 -2.57 -7.23 -1.51
C LYS A 74 -3.83 -6.39 -1.75
N GLY A 75 -3.88 -5.20 -1.14
CA GLY A 75 -4.96 -4.23 -1.36
C GLY A 75 -5.04 -3.83 -2.83
N HIS A 76 -3.90 -3.47 -3.44
CA HIS A 76 -3.79 -3.19 -4.87
C HIS A 76 -4.32 -4.33 -5.73
N GLN A 77 -3.85 -5.57 -5.51
CA GLN A 77 -4.32 -6.75 -6.25
C GLN A 77 -5.84 -6.92 -6.14
N THR A 78 -6.39 -6.83 -4.94
CA THR A 78 -7.83 -6.96 -4.69
C THR A 78 -8.63 -5.87 -5.42
N LEU A 79 -8.13 -4.64 -5.38
CA LEU A 79 -8.78 -3.49 -6.00
C LEU A 79 -8.70 -3.54 -7.53
N SER A 80 -7.55 -3.93 -8.10
CA SER A 80 -7.39 -4.16 -9.54
C SER A 80 -8.32 -5.26 -10.04
N MET A 81 -8.37 -6.41 -9.34
CA MET A 81 -9.28 -7.50 -9.68
C MET A 81 -10.75 -7.06 -9.61
N SER A 82 -11.10 -6.27 -8.60
CA SER A 82 -12.46 -5.73 -8.47
C SER A 82 -12.78 -4.83 -9.65
N PHE A 83 -11.90 -3.89 -9.98
CA PHE A 83 -12.06 -2.99 -11.12
C PHE A 83 -12.25 -3.73 -12.45
N GLU A 84 -11.41 -4.74 -12.73
CA GLU A 84 -11.55 -5.59 -13.92
C GLU A 84 -12.89 -6.33 -13.97
N ASN A 85 -13.34 -6.87 -12.83
CA ASN A 85 -14.63 -7.55 -12.73
C ASN A 85 -15.80 -6.60 -12.95
N TYR A 86 -15.71 -5.36 -12.46
CA TYR A 86 -16.71 -4.33 -12.72
C TYR A 86 -16.76 -3.96 -14.20
N GLN A 87 -15.62 -3.64 -14.83
CA GLN A 87 -15.56 -3.35 -16.27
C GLN A 87 -16.13 -4.47 -17.13
N ARG A 88 -15.80 -5.73 -16.80
CA ARG A 88 -16.33 -6.90 -17.51
C ARG A 88 -17.84 -7.03 -17.33
N THR A 89 -18.35 -6.77 -16.12
CA THR A 89 -19.78 -6.82 -15.83
C THR A 89 -20.53 -5.73 -16.57
N ASP A 90 -20.02 -4.50 -16.56
CA ASP A 90 -20.60 -3.36 -17.29
C ASP A 90 -20.63 -3.62 -18.79
N ALA A 91 -19.54 -4.14 -19.39
CA ALA A 91 -19.52 -4.49 -20.81
C ALA A 91 -20.56 -5.57 -21.16
N ASN A 92 -20.71 -6.58 -20.30
CA ASN A 92 -21.69 -7.65 -20.49
C ASN A 92 -23.14 -7.17 -20.31
N ILE A 93 -23.39 -6.25 -19.38
CA ILE A 93 -24.71 -5.65 -19.16
C ILE A 93 -25.05 -4.70 -20.32
N GLY A 94 -24.13 -3.83 -20.74
CA GLY A 94 -24.31 -2.96 -21.89
C GLY A 94 -24.63 -3.75 -23.17
N ALA A 95 -23.92 -4.85 -23.42
CA ALA A 95 -24.20 -5.74 -24.54
C ALA A 95 -25.59 -6.41 -24.47
N LYS A 96 -26.10 -6.68 -23.26
CA LYS A 96 -27.41 -7.32 -23.05
C LYS A 96 -28.59 -6.36 -23.15
N PHE A 97 -28.40 -5.07 -22.84
CA PHE A 97 -29.50 -4.11 -22.76
C PHE A 97 -29.55 -3.09 -23.92
N GLN A 98 -28.65 -3.16 -24.90
CA GLN A 98 -28.61 -2.30 -26.11
C GLN A 98 -29.13 -0.87 -25.86
N ILE A 99 -28.41 -0.16 -24.99
CA ILE A 99 -28.28 1.30 -25.04
C ILE A 99 -26.88 1.58 -25.58
#